data_AF-A0A5A9W8B3-F1
#
_entry.id   AF-A0A5A9W8B3-F1
#
_cell.length_a   1.000
_cell.length_b   1.000
_cell.length_c   1.000
_cell.angle_alpha   90.00
_cell.angle_beta   90.00
_cell.angle_gamma   90.00
#
_symmetry.space_group_name_H-M   'P 1'
#
loop_
_entity.id
_entity.type
_entity.pdbx_description
1 polymer ?
#
loop_
_entity_poly.entity_id
_entity_poly.type
_entity_poly.pdbx_seq_one_letter_code
_entity_poly.pdbx_strand_id
1 'polypeptide(L)'
;MESICKIASDIEFWKIMAPVLTVVVGWLLNEKARRQAELDKRIFEQRKKKEESYRILLKSSKGFSEGQEDAELLKLAFLDELQLCWLHASDDVIKKIYAFIDSVHTDSSEQIKAQKEHLFAEFVAALRNDTLSHKLIERSDLKSKDYRLLKPNDKKPNK
;
A
#
# COMPACT_ATOMS: atom_id res chain seq x y z
N MET A 1 41.15 1.14 36.75
CA MET A 1 39.94 0.42 37.17
C MET A 1 39.54 0.82 38.59
N GLU A 2 40.40 0.65 39.60
CA GLU A 2 40.10 1.00 41.01
C GLU A 2 39.69 2.47 41.22
N SER A 3 40.33 3.42 40.55
CA SER A 3 39.99 4.85 40.68
C SER A 3 38.62 5.21 40.09
N ILE A 4 38.18 4.50 39.05
CA ILE A 4 36.88 4.73 38.41
C ILE A 4 35.77 4.15 39.29
N CYS A 5 36.00 3.00 39.91
CA CYS A 5 35.06 2.40 40.87
C CYS A 5 34.85 3.25 42.11
N LYS A 6 35.90 3.90 42.65
CA LYS A 6 35.78 4.80 43.81
C LYS A 6 34.94 6.05 43.49
N ILE A 7 35.12 6.64 42.31
CA ILE A 7 34.35 7.82 41.87
C ILE A 7 32.89 7.45 41.62
N ALA A 8 32.63 6.29 41.01
CA ALA A 8 31.27 5.80 40.75
C ALA A 8 30.50 5.39 42.02
N SER A 9 31.19 5.12 43.13
CA SER A 9 30.58 4.85 44.44
C SER A 9 30.34 6.09 45.31
N ASP A 10 30.81 7.28 44.89
CA ASP A 10 30.67 8.51 45.66
C ASP A 10 29.26 9.11 45.54
N ILE A 11 28.68 9.49 46.67
CA ILE A 11 27.35 10.10 46.77
C ILE A 11 27.31 11.49 46.13
N GLU A 12 28.39 12.26 46.22
CA GLU A 12 28.46 13.60 45.62
C GLU A 12 28.47 13.54 44.09
N PHE A 13 29.09 12.50 43.51
CA PHE A 13 29.04 12.22 42.08
C PHE A 13 27.59 11.98 41.62
N TRP A 14 26.83 11.15 42.35
CA TRP A 14 25.43 10.86 41.99
C TRP A 14 24.48 12.05 42.19
N LYS A 15 24.75 12.99 43.12
CA LYS A 15 23.97 14.23 43.25
C LYS A 15 24.02 15.09 41.98
N ILE A 16 25.14 15.08 41.26
CA ILE A 16 25.31 15.84 40.00
C ILE A 16 24.86 14.99 38.81
N MET A 17 25.18 13.70 38.78
CA MET A 17 24.91 12.85 37.62
C MET A 17 23.45 12.40 37.50
N ALA A 18 22.73 12.19 38.61
CA ALA A 18 21.35 11.73 38.55
C ALA A 18 20.41 12.73 37.83
N PRO A 19 20.46 14.05 38.08
CA PRO A 19 19.68 15.02 37.31
C PRO A 19 20.01 15.01 35.81
N VAL A 20 21.29 14.96 35.46
CA VAL A 20 21.75 14.95 34.05
C VAL A 20 21.24 13.70 33.34
N LEU A 21 21.38 12.52 33.96
CA LEU A 21 20.87 11.27 33.42
C LEU A 21 19.34 11.29 33.26
N THR A 22 18.62 11.90 34.20
CA THR A 22 17.16 12.01 34.13
C THR A 22 16.72 12.83 32.91
N VAL A 23 17.40 13.94 32.64
CA VAL A 23 17.14 14.76 31.44
C VAL A 23 17.46 14.00 30.16
N VAL A 24 18.60 13.31 30.11
CA VAL A 24 19.01 12.52 28.93
C VAL A 24 18.04 11.38 28.64
N VAL A 25 17.66 10.62 29.67
CA VAL A 25 16.68 9.52 29.53
C VAL A 25 15.31 10.06 29.12
N GLY A 26 14.86 11.14 29.75
CA GLY A 26 13.60 11.81 29.38
C GLY A 26 13.58 12.27 27.93
N TRP A 27 14.66 12.88 27.46
CA TRP A 27 14.81 13.29 26.06
C TRP A 27 14.80 12.09 25.10
N LEU A 28 15.53 11.01 25.41
CA LEU A 28 15.55 9.81 24.58
C LEU A 28 14.18 9.14 24.47
N LEU A 29 13.43 9.06 25.57
CA LEU A 29 12.06 8.51 25.56
C LEU A 29 11.11 9.40 24.75
N ASN A 30 11.19 10.71 24.92
CA ASN A 30 10.37 11.67 24.18
C ASN A 30 10.66 11.61 22.67
N GLU A 31 11.94 11.52 22.29
CA GLU A 31 12.37 11.42 20.89
C GLU A 31 11.89 10.12 20.23
N LYS A 32 11.95 8.98 20.94
CA LYS A 32 11.39 7.71 20.44
C LYS A 32 9.88 7.79 20.26
N ALA A 33 9.17 8.34 21.25
CA ALA A 33 7.72 8.51 21.17
C ALA A 33 7.32 9.41 19.99
N ARG A 34 8.06 10.51 19.77
CA ARG A 34 7.86 11.40 18.63
C ARG A 34 8.05 10.67 17.30
N ARG A 35 9.13 9.89 17.15
CA ARG A 35 9.38 9.10 15.93
C ARG A 35 8.26 8.09 15.66
N GLN A 36 7.77 7.43 16.71
CA GLN A 36 6.66 6.50 16.57
C GLN A 36 5.38 7.21 16.11
N ALA A 37 5.04 8.35 16.72
CA ALA A 37 3.88 9.15 16.31
C ALA A 37 3.99 9.65 14.85
N GLU A 38 5.18 10.04 14.41
CA GLU A 38 5.42 10.44 13.02
C GLU A 38 5.26 9.27 12.05
N LEU A 39 5.73 8.07 12.40
CA LEU A 39 5.55 6.86 11.60
C LEU A 39 4.06 6.48 11.52
N ASP A 40 3.36 6.47 12.64
CA ASP A 40 1.92 6.14 12.69
C ASP A 40 1.10 7.09 11.83
N LYS A 41 1.47 8.39 11.83
CA LYS A 41 0.86 9.39 10.96
C LYS A 41 1.07 9.09 9.48
N ARG A 42 2.30 8.75 9.06
CA ARG A 42 2.61 8.38 7.67
C ARG A 42 1.87 7.13 7.23
N ILE A 43 1.81 6.11 8.09
CA ILE A 43 1.04 4.88 7.85
C ILE A 43 -0.43 5.22 7.67
N PHE A 44 -0.99 6.04 8.55
CA PHE A 44 -2.39 6.46 8.47
C PHE A 44 -2.69 7.23 7.17
N GLU A 45 -1.86 8.20 6.81
CA GLU A 45 -2.05 8.98 5.58
C GLU A 45 -1.96 8.10 4.32
N GLN A 46 -1.00 7.18 4.26
CA GLN A 46 -0.90 6.22 3.15
C GLN A 46 -2.12 5.30 3.09
N ARG A 47 -2.56 4.75 4.23
CA ARG A 47 -3.77 3.91 4.28
C ARG A 47 -4.99 4.65 3.76
N LYS A 48 -5.20 5.89 4.20
CA LYS A 48 -6.33 6.71 3.75
C LYS A 48 -6.33 6.89 2.23
N LYS A 49 -5.17 7.23 1.64
CA LYS A 49 -5.04 7.37 0.18
C LYS A 49 -5.33 6.06 -0.55
N LYS A 50 -4.79 4.94 -0.06
CA LYS A 50 -5.06 3.60 -0.63
C LYS A 50 -6.55 3.26 -0.58
N GLU A 51 -7.20 3.47 0.56
CA GLU A 51 -8.63 3.19 0.72
C GLU A 51 -9.50 4.03 -0.23
N GLU A 52 -9.15 5.31 -0.41
CA GLU A 52 -9.81 6.20 -1.38
C GLU A 52 -9.66 5.66 -2.81
N SER A 53 -8.44 5.32 -3.22
CA SER A 53 -8.14 4.72 -4.53
C SER A 53 -8.86 3.40 -4.75
N TYR A 54 -8.84 2.50 -3.76
CA TYR A 54 -9.46 1.18 -3.85
C TYR A 54 -10.99 1.28 -3.91
N ARG A 55 -11.58 2.24 -3.20
CA ARG A 55 -13.00 2.54 -3.31
C ARG A 55 -13.38 3.00 -4.71
N ILE A 56 -12.54 3.85 -5.34
CA ILE A 56 -12.76 4.30 -6.72
C ILE A 56 -12.66 3.11 -7.67
N LEU A 57 -11.61 2.29 -7.59
CA LEU A 57 -11.44 1.08 -8.39
C LEU A 57 -12.63 0.12 -8.29
N LEU A 58 -13.13 -0.15 -7.08
CA LEU A 58 -14.29 -1.05 -6.90
C LEU A 58 -15.59 -0.44 -7.43
N LYS A 59 -15.73 0.89 -7.40
CA LYS A 59 -16.90 1.57 -7.97
C LYS A 59 -16.84 1.56 -9.49
N SER A 60 -15.67 1.83 -10.07
CA SER A 60 -15.44 1.90 -11.50
C SER A 60 -15.35 0.53 -12.16
N SER A 61 -15.03 -0.54 -11.42
CA SER A 61 -15.02 -1.92 -11.94
C SER A 61 -16.38 -2.39 -12.46
N LYS A 62 -17.47 -1.75 -12.02
CA LYS A 62 -18.83 -1.99 -12.55
C LYS A 62 -18.92 -1.74 -14.07
N GLY A 63 -18.06 -0.90 -14.63
CA GLY A 63 -17.98 -0.68 -16.08
C GLY A 63 -17.59 -1.92 -16.90
N PHE A 64 -17.06 -2.96 -16.25
CA PHE A 64 -16.77 -4.24 -16.89
C PHE A 64 -17.95 -5.24 -16.84
N SER A 65 -19.06 -4.88 -16.21
CA SER A 65 -20.29 -5.68 -16.20
C SER A 65 -21.17 -5.36 -17.41
N GLU A 66 -21.91 -6.35 -17.89
CA GLU A 66 -22.85 -6.19 -19.01
C GLU A 66 -24.03 -5.26 -18.62
N GLY A 67 -24.47 -4.40 -19.55
CA GLY A 67 -25.68 -3.60 -19.38
C GLY A 67 -25.55 -2.29 -18.58
N GLN A 68 -24.35 -1.77 -18.37
CA GLN A 68 -24.15 -0.43 -17.77
C GLN A 68 -24.20 0.67 -18.84
N GLU A 69 -25.03 1.70 -18.62
CA GLU A 69 -25.16 2.84 -19.54
C GLU A 69 -23.84 3.64 -19.63
N ASP A 70 -23.14 3.82 -18.51
CA ASP A 70 -21.87 4.57 -18.42
C ASP A 70 -20.62 3.67 -18.46
N ALA A 71 -20.71 2.50 -19.10
CA ALA A 71 -19.64 1.50 -19.07
C ALA A 71 -18.26 2.05 -19.48
N GLU A 72 -18.18 2.82 -20.56
CA GLU A 72 -16.92 3.37 -21.06
C GLU A 72 -16.31 4.41 -20.11
N LEU A 73 -17.13 5.28 -19.52
CA LEU A 73 -16.67 6.26 -18.52
C LEU A 73 -16.13 5.57 -17.27
N LEU A 74 -16.82 4.53 -16.81
CA LEU A 74 -16.39 3.73 -15.66
C LEU A 74 -15.08 2.98 -15.95
N LYS A 75 -14.93 2.39 -17.14
CA LYS A 75 -13.67 1.74 -17.55
C LYS A 75 -12.52 2.74 -17.59
N LEU A 76 -12.73 3.94 -18.14
CA LEU A 76 -11.71 4.98 -18.17
C LEU A 76 -11.30 5.40 -16.75
N ALA A 77 -12.27 5.65 -15.87
CA ALA A 77 -12.01 5.95 -14.47
C ALA A 77 -11.27 4.81 -13.73
N PHE A 78 -11.54 3.56 -14.09
CA PHE A 78 -10.80 2.40 -13.57
C PHE A 78 -9.34 2.38 -14.02
N LEU A 79 -9.08 2.64 -15.31
CA LEU A 79 -7.72 2.65 -15.86
C LEU A 79 -6.90 3.83 -15.34
N ASP A 80 -7.50 4.99 -15.17
CA ASP A 80 -6.84 6.16 -14.57
C ASP A 80 -6.46 5.86 -13.11
N GLU A 81 -7.38 5.31 -12.32
CA GLU A 81 -7.10 4.96 -10.92
C GLU A 81 -6.07 3.83 -10.80
N LEU A 82 -6.04 2.88 -11.73
CA LEU A 82 -5.00 1.86 -11.79
C LEU A 82 -3.61 2.46 -11.97
N GLN A 83 -3.46 3.48 -12.83
CA GLN A 83 -2.18 4.16 -13.02
C GLN A 83 -1.72 4.83 -11.72
N LEU A 84 -2.65 5.42 -10.95
CA LEU A 84 -2.34 6.00 -9.65
C LEU A 84 -2.01 4.94 -8.59
N CYS A 85 -2.67 3.78 -8.65
CA CYS A 85 -2.43 2.68 -7.72
C CYS A 85 -0.99 2.16 -7.77
N TRP A 86 -0.27 2.34 -8.87
CA TRP A 86 1.17 1.99 -8.94
C TRP A 86 2.05 2.71 -7.91
N LEU A 87 1.59 3.85 -7.36
CA LEU A 87 2.33 4.59 -6.35
C LEU A 87 2.16 4.01 -4.93
N HIS A 88 1.05 3.32 -4.66
CA HIS A 88 0.60 3.03 -3.30
C HIS A 88 0.06 1.62 -3.09
N ALA A 89 -0.26 0.87 -4.14
CA ALA A 89 -0.74 -0.51 -4.04
C ALA A 89 0.43 -1.49 -3.95
N SER A 90 0.23 -2.61 -3.25
CA SER A 90 1.23 -3.67 -3.25
C SER A 90 1.35 -4.36 -4.61
N ASP A 91 2.50 -4.97 -4.84
CA ASP A 91 2.78 -5.75 -6.04
C ASP A 91 1.74 -6.85 -6.30
N ASP A 92 1.20 -7.47 -5.25
CA ASP A 92 0.17 -8.49 -5.37
C ASP A 92 -1.12 -7.91 -5.96
N VAL A 93 -1.58 -6.76 -5.45
CA VAL A 93 -2.73 -6.03 -6.00
C VAL A 93 -2.51 -5.70 -7.47
N ILE A 94 -1.37 -5.12 -7.83
CA ILE A 94 -1.08 -4.74 -9.23
C ILE A 94 -1.10 -5.96 -10.17
N LYS A 95 -0.47 -7.08 -9.76
CA LYS A 95 -0.46 -8.31 -10.54
C LYS A 95 -1.87 -8.88 -10.74
N LYS A 96 -2.68 -8.91 -9.68
CA LYS A 96 -4.07 -9.41 -9.74
C LYS A 96 -4.98 -8.50 -10.56
N ILE A 97 -4.82 -7.19 -10.49
CA ILE A 97 -5.57 -6.26 -11.35
C ILE A 97 -5.25 -6.52 -12.82
N TYR A 98 -3.97 -6.63 -13.19
CA TYR A 98 -3.61 -6.89 -14.58
C TYR A 98 -4.13 -8.23 -15.07
N ALA A 99 -4.08 -9.28 -14.25
CA ALA A 99 -4.66 -10.57 -14.59
C ALA A 99 -6.18 -10.47 -14.86
N PHE A 100 -6.90 -9.70 -14.03
CA PHE A 100 -8.30 -9.39 -14.27
C PHE A 100 -8.50 -8.65 -15.59
N ILE A 101 -7.76 -7.57 -15.86
CA ILE A 101 -7.87 -6.80 -17.11
C ILE A 101 -7.62 -7.68 -18.34
N ASP A 102 -6.58 -8.53 -18.29
CA ASP A 102 -6.22 -9.44 -19.37
C ASP A 102 -7.35 -10.44 -19.67
N SER A 103 -8.15 -10.82 -18.66
CA SER A 103 -9.31 -11.69 -18.81
C SER A 103 -10.52 -10.98 -19.43
N VAL A 104 -10.70 -9.68 -19.16
CA VAL A 104 -11.85 -8.91 -19.66
C VAL A 104 -11.76 -8.60 -21.16
N HIS A 105 -10.54 -8.59 -21.72
CA HIS A 105 -10.29 -8.37 -23.14
C HIS A 105 -10.41 -9.63 -24.01
N THR A 106 -10.82 -10.77 -23.45
CA THR A 106 -10.88 -12.07 -24.18
C THR A 106 -12.34 -12.43 -24.49
N ASP A 107 -12.61 -12.93 -25.71
CA ASP A 107 -13.97 -13.17 -26.23
C ASP A 107 -14.82 -14.14 -25.38
N SER A 108 -16.13 -13.92 -25.44
CA SER A 108 -17.16 -14.42 -24.52
C SER A 108 -17.50 -15.91 -24.64
N SER A 109 -16.73 -16.80 -24.00
CA SER A 109 -17.20 -18.14 -23.63
C SER A 109 -17.70 -18.18 -22.17
N GLU A 110 -18.64 -19.08 -21.85
CA GLU A 110 -19.11 -19.24 -20.46
C GLU A 110 -17.99 -19.60 -19.48
N GLN A 111 -17.00 -20.39 -19.93
CA GLN A 111 -15.81 -20.71 -19.14
C GLN A 111 -14.97 -19.46 -18.83
N ILE A 112 -14.91 -18.51 -19.76
CA ILE A 112 -14.21 -17.23 -19.59
C ILE A 112 -14.96 -16.32 -18.61
N LYS A 113 -16.29 -16.40 -18.55
CA LYS A 113 -17.09 -15.64 -17.58
C LYS A 113 -16.81 -16.08 -16.14
N ALA A 114 -16.82 -17.39 -15.87
CA ALA A 114 -16.47 -17.92 -14.54
C ALA A 114 -15.02 -17.58 -14.14
N GLN A 115 -14.09 -17.63 -15.10
CA GLN A 115 -12.70 -17.24 -14.87
C GLN A 115 -12.55 -15.75 -14.58
N LYS A 116 -13.28 -14.87 -15.29
CA LYS A 116 -13.30 -13.43 -15.06
C LYS A 116 -13.82 -13.09 -13.66
N GLU A 117 -14.90 -13.74 -13.23
CA GLU A 117 -15.44 -13.56 -11.88
C GLU A 117 -14.46 -14.03 -10.80
N HIS A 118 -13.80 -15.17 -11.02
CA HIS A 118 -12.75 -15.66 -10.12
C HIS A 118 -11.57 -14.68 -10.01
N LEU A 119 -11.04 -14.20 -11.14
CA LEU A 119 -9.94 -13.23 -11.15
C LEU A 119 -10.33 -11.90 -10.51
N PHE A 120 -11.59 -11.47 -10.70
CA PHE A 120 -12.12 -10.31 -10.00
C PHE A 120 -12.18 -10.53 -8.49
N ALA A 121 -12.65 -11.70 -8.04
CA ALA A 121 -12.68 -12.05 -6.62
C ALA A 121 -11.28 -12.10 -6.00
N GLU A 122 -10.29 -12.67 -6.70
CA GLU A 122 -8.89 -12.66 -6.27
C GLU A 122 -8.34 -11.24 -6.14
N PHE A 123 -8.63 -10.37 -7.11
CA PHE A 123 -8.27 -8.95 -7.05
C PHE A 123 -8.89 -8.26 -5.82
N VAL A 124 -10.18 -8.45 -5.57
CA VAL A 124 -10.87 -7.88 -4.40
C VAL A 124 -10.27 -8.41 -3.09
N ALA A 125 -9.91 -9.70 -3.04
CA ALA A 125 -9.24 -10.30 -1.89
C ALA A 125 -7.85 -9.69 -1.65
N ALA A 126 -7.07 -9.47 -2.72
CA ALA A 126 -5.77 -8.81 -2.64
C ALA A 126 -5.90 -7.37 -2.09
N LEU A 127 -6.88 -6.59 -2.56
CA LEU A 127 -7.16 -5.25 -2.02
C LEU A 127 -7.46 -5.27 -0.52
N ARG A 128 -8.31 -6.21 -0.09
CA ARG A 128 -8.65 -6.36 1.32
C ARG A 128 -7.41 -6.69 2.15
N ASN A 129 -6.62 -7.66 1.70
CA ASN A 129 -5.41 -8.08 2.40
C ASN A 129 -4.37 -6.96 2.47
N ASP A 130 -4.18 -6.21 1.39
CA ASP A 130 -3.29 -5.05 1.36
C ASP A 130 -3.71 -3.99 2.38
N THR A 131 -5.01 -3.67 2.43
CA THR A 131 -5.59 -2.68 3.35
C THR A 131 -5.43 -3.11 4.82
N LEU A 132 -5.71 -4.38 5.13
CA LEU A 132 -5.61 -4.94 6.48
C LEU A 132 -4.17 -5.14 6.95
N SER A 133 -3.21 -5.29 6.03
CA SER A 133 -1.81 -5.54 6.39
C SER A 133 -1.18 -4.40 7.21
N HIS A 134 -1.69 -3.18 7.07
CA HIS A 134 -1.15 -1.96 7.69
C HIS A 134 0.36 -1.75 7.45
N LYS A 135 0.93 -2.39 6.43
CA LYS A 135 2.36 -2.28 6.10
C LYS A 135 2.60 -1.10 5.17
N LEU A 136 3.67 -0.35 5.45
CA LEU A 136 4.24 0.58 4.48
C LEU A 136 4.83 -0.22 3.33
N ILE A 137 4.69 0.29 2.11
CA ILE A 137 5.43 -0.24 0.99
C ILE A 137 6.85 0.34 1.09
N GLU A 138 7.78 -0.51 1.51
CA GLU A 138 9.20 -0.16 1.60
C GLU A 138 9.97 -0.58 0.35
N ARG A 139 9.51 -1.65 -0.31
CA ARG A 139 10.15 -2.26 -1.49
C ARG A 139 9.08 -2.79 -2.43
N SER A 140 9.39 -2.78 -3.71
CA SER A 140 8.59 -3.35 -4.79
C SER A 140 9.52 -4.14 -5.72
N ASP A 141 9.05 -5.30 -6.15
CA ASP A 141 9.68 -6.14 -7.17
C ASP A 141 9.17 -5.80 -8.58
N LEU A 142 8.17 -4.93 -8.70
CA LEU A 142 7.67 -4.43 -9.98
C LEU A 142 8.75 -3.61 -10.69
N LYS A 143 8.90 -3.85 -11.99
CA LYS A 143 9.88 -3.19 -12.84
C LYS A 143 9.17 -2.29 -13.85
N SER A 144 9.93 -1.39 -14.47
CA SER A 144 9.42 -0.52 -15.54
C SER A 144 8.72 -1.29 -16.66
N LYS A 145 9.19 -2.49 -16.99
CA LYS A 145 8.59 -3.39 -17.98
C LYS A 145 7.21 -3.94 -17.60
N ASP A 146 6.87 -3.93 -16.32
CA ASP A 146 5.59 -4.44 -15.81
C ASP A 146 4.50 -3.36 -15.85
N TYR A 147 4.89 -2.07 -15.93
CA TYR A 147 3.98 -0.95 -16.09
C TYR A 147 3.37 -0.94 -17.49
N ARG A 148 2.04 -1.02 -17.55
CA ARG A 148 1.27 -0.96 -18.80
C ARG A 148 0.39 0.28 -18.79
N LEU A 149 0.63 1.18 -19.76
CA LEU A 149 -0.27 2.29 -20.04
C LEU A 149 -1.43 1.75 -20.89
N LEU A 150 -2.55 1.50 -20.25
CA LEU A 150 -3.74 0.93 -20.87
C LEU A 150 -4.70 2.05 -21.28
N LYS A 151 -5.26 1.97 -22.48
CA LYS A 151 -6.39 2.80 -22.92
C LYS A 151 -7.65 1.94 -23.09
N PRO A 152 -8.85 2.54 -22.97
CA PRO A 152 -10.09 1.85 -23.33
C PRO A 152 -10.00 1.36 -24.79
N ASN A 153 -10.33 0.08 -25.03
CA ASN A 153 -10.29 -0.59 -26.34
C ASN A 153 -8.91 -0.73 -27.00
N ASP A 154 -7.80 -0.66 -26.27
CA ASP A 154 -6.50 -1.07 -26.81
C ASP A 154 -6.56 -2.57 -27.17
N LYS A 155 -6.57 -2.87 -28.48
CA LYS A 155 -6.40 -4.25 -28.97
C LYS A 155 -5.05 -4.76 -28.47
N LYS A 156 -5.02 -5.96 -27.89
CA LYS A 156 -3.76 -6.61 -27.46
C LYS A 156 -2.73 -6.48 -28.59
N PRO A 157 -1.50 -6.01 -28.33
CA PRO A 157 -0.43 -6.18 -29.31
C PRO A 157 -0.26 -7.68 -29.55
N ASN A 158 -0.38 -8.11 -30.81
CA ASN A 158 -0.09 -9.48 -31.21
C ASN A 158 1.31 -9.84 -30.68
N LYS A 159 1.34 -10.81 -29.77
CA LYS A 159 2.58 -11.46 -29.33
C LYS A 159 2.96 -12.52 -30.33
#